data_AF-A0A4Y2QZT9-F1
#
_entry.id   AF-A0A4Y2QZT9-F1
#
_cell.length_a   1.000
_cell.length_b   1.000
_cell.length_c   1.000
_cell.angle_alpha   90.00
_cell.angle_beta   90.00
_cell.angle_gamma   90.00
#
_symmetry.space_group_name_H-M   'P 1'
#
loop_
_entity.id
_entity.type
_entity.pdbx_description
1 polymer ?
#
loop_
_entity_poly.entity_id
_entity_poly.type
_entity_poly.pdbx_seq_one_letter_code
_entity_poly.pdbx_strand_id
1 'polypeptide(L)'
;MQPETASPKKRFIESSSFYRNCDLNDPFSSMKIDDSQFLDNVPTRGTCSVCNRSRKYYCYTCYVPVTEISDRLPTVNLPIKIDIIKHPKEVDGKSTSAHAAVLAPDDVKIYNYPDFPSYENERFEIMEIC
;
A
#
# COMPACT_ATOMS: atom_id res chain seq x y z
N MET A 1 -9.85 -57.01 3.97
CA MET A 1 -10.00 -55.74 3.23
C MET A 1 -9.92 -54.62 4.24
N GLN A 2 -8.78 -53.94 4.34
CA GLN A 2 -8.68 -52.68 5.07
C GLN A 2 -8.80 -51.52 4.08
N PRO A 3 -9.54 -50.44 4.40
CA PRO A 3 -9.70 -49.30 3.50
C PRO A 3 -8.47 -48.39 3.57
N GLU A 4 -7.89 -48.11 2.40
CA GLU A 4 -6.83 -47.14 2.23
C GLU A 4 -7.37 -45.72 2.44
N THR A 5 -6.79 -44.99 3.39
CA THR A 5 -7.12 -43.58 3.63
C THR A 5 -6.30 -42.71 2.68
N ALA A 6 -6.99 -42.06 1.74
CA ALA A 6 -6.36 -41.13 0.81
C ALA A 6 -5.91 -39.86 1.54
N SER A 7 -4.60 -39.71 1.71
CA SER A 7 -3.98 -38.48 2.22
C SER A 7 -4.22 -37.30 1.27
N PRO A 8 -4.50 -36.08 1.77
CA PRO A 8 -4.73 -34.92 0.92
C PRO A 8 -3.43 -34.58 0.16
N LYS A 9 -3.47 -34.68 -1.17
CA LYS A 9 -2.36 -34.23 -2.03
C LYS A 9 -2.21 -32.71 -1.85
N LYS A 10 -1.23 -32.29 -1.03
CA LYS A 10 -0.81 -30.89 -0.95
C LYS A 10 -0.41 -30.47 -2.36
N ARG A 11 -1.16 -29.53 -2.95
CA ARG A 11 -0.80 -28.92 -4.22
C ARG A 11 0.48 -28.13 -3.99
N PHE A 12 1.59 -28.63 -4.53
CA PHE A 12 2.85 -27.90 -4.56
C PHE A 12 2.72 -26.83 -5.64
N ILE A 13 2.67 -25.56 -5.24
CA ILE A 13 2.72 -24.43 -6.18
C ILE A 13 4.18 -24.30 -6.59
N GLU A 14 4.53 -24.91 -7.72
CA GLU A 14 5.92 -24.99 -8.20
C GLU A 14 6.44 -23.63 -8.69
N SER A 15 5.56 -22.75 -9.16
CA SER A 15 5.84 -21.33 -9.38
C SER A 15 4.55 -20.56 -9.61
N SER A 16 4.37 -19.43 -8.93
CA SER A 16 3.37 -18.44 -9.33
C SER A 16 4.02 -17.48 -10.33
N SER A 17 3.24 -16.95 -11.28
CA SER A 17 3.71 -15.92 -12.22
C SER A 17 4.27 -14.67 -11.51
N PHE A 18 3.92 -14.46 -10.23
CA PHE A 18 4.42 -13.36 -9.40
C PHE A 18 5.92 -13.48 -9.05
N TYR A 19 6.49 -14.69 -9.01
CA TYR A 19 7.88 -14.91 -8.61
C TYR A 19 8.85 -15.11 -9.77
N ARG A 20 8.42 -14.87 -11.02
CA ARG A 20 9.22 -15.17 -12.22
C ARG A 20 10.56 -14.41 -12.30
N ASN A 21 10.72 -13.34 -11.52
CA ASN A 21 11.92 -12.48 -11.52
C ASN A 21 12.59 -12.34 -10.14
N CYS A 22 12.26 -13.18 -9.17
CA CYS A 22 12.90 -13.12 -7.86
C CYS A 22 14.16 -13.99 -7.84
N ASP A 23 15.34 -13.39 -7.65
CA ASP A 23 16.50 -14.15 -7.21
C ASP A 23 16.20 -14.66 -5.80
N LEU A 24 16.21 -15.99 -5.62
CA LEU A 24 15.88 -16.62 -4.34
C LEU A 24 16.91 -16.31 -3.24
N ASN A 25 18.12 -15.86 -3.61
CA ASN A 25 19.17 -15.49 -2.66
C ASN A 25 19.10 -14.01 -2.27
N ASP A 26 18.70 -13.14 -3.20
CA ASP A 26 18.47 -11.72 -2.95
C ASP A 26 17.28 -11.19 -3.79
N PRO A 27 16.05 -11.25 -3.24
CA PRO A 27 14.85 -10.86 -3.97
C PRO A 27 14.79 -9.36 -4.29
N PHE A 28 15.69 -8.55 -3.74
CA PHE A 28 15.71 -7.10 -3.90
C PHE A 28 16.92 -6.58 -4.68
N SER A 29 17.77 -7.46 -5.19
CA SER A 29 18.99 -7.13 -5.94
C SER A 29 18.80 -6.17 -7.11
N SER A 30 17.62 -6.17 -7.74
CA SER A 30 17.28 -5.27 -8.86
C SER A 30 16.64 -3.94 -8.42
N MET A 31 16.33 -3.76 -7.13
CA MET A 31 15.66 -2.58 -6.60
C MET A 31 16.68 -1.52 -6.17
N LYS A 32 16.34 -0.25 -6.40
CA LYS A 32 17.07 0.90 -5.85
C LYS A 32 16.50 1.21 -4.48
N ILE A 33 17.13 0.68 -3.43
CA ILE A 33 16.71 0.91 -2.04
C ILE A 33 17.54 2.05 -1.46
N ASP A 34 16.88 3.14 -1.09
CA ASP A 34 17.50 4.29 -0.42
C ASP A 34 17.64 4.07 1.09
N ASP A 35 18.54 4.84 1.71
CA ASP A 35 18.73 4.83 3.16
C ASP A 35 17.51 5.39 3.90
N SER A 36 16.99 4.61 4.85
CA SER A 36 15.82 4.96 5.66
C SER A 36 16.16 5.36 7.09
N GLN A 37 17.45 5.44 7.47
CA GLN A 37 17.87 5.72 8.86
C GLN A 37 17.31 7.04 9.41
N PHE A 38 16.92 7.96 8.55
CA PHE A 38 16.30 9.20 8.98
C PHE A 38 14.94 9.02 9.66
N LEU A 39 14.21 7.96 9.34
CA LEU A 39 12.94 7.64 9.98
C LEU A 39 13.13 7.22 11.44
N ASP A 40 14.33 6.72 11.79
CA ASP A 40 14.69 6.34 13.16
C ASP A 40 15.07 7.56 14.00
N ASN A 41 15.61 8.59 13.34
CA ASN A 41 16.00 9.86 13.96
C ASN A 41 14.82 10.83 14.16
N VAL A 42 13.59 10.45 13.78
CA VAL A 42 12.39 11.25 14.04
C VAL A 42 12.07 11.18 15.53
N PRO A 43 12.27 12.27 16.29
CA PRO A 43 12.40 12.21 17.75
C PRO A 43 11.07 11.86 18.44
N THR A 44 9.94 12.39 17.96
CA THR A 44 8.60 12.13 18.51
C THR A 44 7.53 12.29 17.43
N ARG A 45 6.25 12.17 17.81
CA ARG A 45 5.12 12.39 16.89
C ARG A 45 5.02 13.88 16.55
N GLY A 46 5.01 14.20 15.26
CA GLY A 46 4.67 15.54 14.77
C GLY A 46 3.15 15.72 14.58
N THR A 47 2.77 16.89 14.06
CA THR A 47 1.38 17.26 13.80
C THR A 47 1.08 17.28 12.31
N CYS A 48 -0.07 16.74 11.92
CA CYS A 48 -0.54 16.86 10.54
C CYS A 48 -0.85 18.32 10.20
N SER A 49 -0.31 18.83 9.09
CA SER A 49 -0.53 20.20 8.60
C SER A 49 -1.98 20.50 8.20
N VAL A 50 -2.79 19.47 7.95
CA VAL A 50 -4.18 19.60 7.48
C VAL A 50 -5.18 19.47 8.65
N CYS A 51 -5.09 18.40 9.44
CA CYS A 51 -6.06 18.10 10.49
C CYS A 51 -5.54 18.29 11.92
N ASN A 52 -4.29 18.72 12.10
CA ASN A 52 -3.64 18.97 13.39
C ASN A 52 -3.58 17.77 14.34
N ARG A 53 -3.89 16.56 13.88
CA ARG A 53 -3.79 15.34 14.68
C ARG A 53 -2.33 14.89 14.80
N SER A 54 -1.95 14.37 15.97
CA SER A 54 -0.61 13.83 16.23
C SER A 54 -0.37 12.52 15.49
N ARG A 55 0.73 12.46 14.71
CA ARG A 55 1.12 11.34 13.83
C ARG A 55 2.63 11.15 13.87
N LYS A 56 3.13 9.94 13.59
CA LYS A 56 4.58 9.68 13.60
C LYS A 56 5.23 10.10 12.29
N TYR A 57 4.78 9.57 11.15
CA TYR A 57 5.40 9.79 9.84
C TYR A 57 4.47 10.46 8.84
N TYR A 58 3.23 9.99 8.75
CA TYR A 58 2.23 10.55 7.85
C TYR A 58 0.84 10.48 8.49
N CYS A 59 -0.10 11.26 7.96
CA CYS A 59 -1.48 11.22 8.39
C CYS A 59 -2.27 10.20 7.57
N TYR A 60 -2.71 9.12 8.20
CA TYR A 60 -3.55 8.09 7.59
C TYR A 60 -4.98 8.54 7.20
N THR A 61 -5.35 9.80 7.46
CA THR A 61 -6.65 10.37 7.09
C THR A 61 -6.52 11.46 6.03
N CYS A 62 -5.46 12.28 6.10
CA CYS A 62 -5.22 13.36 5.14
C CYS A 62 -4.24 12.96 4.02
N TYR A 63 -3.61 11.79 4.16
CA TYR A 63 -2.64 11.23 3.20
C TYR A 63 -1.45 12.14 2.90
N VAL A 64 -1.05 12.95 3.88
CA VAL A 64 0.12 13.83 3.79
C VAL A 64 1.20 13.40 4.77
N PRO A 65 2.48 13.57 4.41
CA PRO A 65 3.57 13.42 5.37
C PRO A 65 3.47 14.44 6.50
N VAL A 66 4.03 14.07 7.63
CA VAL A 66 4.26 14.98 8.75
C VAL A 66 5.38 15.95 8.35
N THR A 67 5.24 17.22 8.71
CA THR A 67 6.06 18.34 8.20
C THR A 67 7.57 18.06 8.31
N GLU A 68 7.98 17.48 9.43
CA GLU A 68 9.36 17.17 9.80
C GLU A 68 10.07 16.20 8.83
N ILE A 69 9.31 15.37 8.10
CA ILE A 69 9.88 14.42 7.12
C ILE A 69 9.43 14.68 5.68
N SER A 70 8.58 15.69 5.46
CA SER A 70 7.94 15.93 4.16
C SER A 70 8.96 16.16 3.03
N ASP A 71 10.06 16.88 3.31
CA ASP A 71 11.13 17.16 2.35
C ASP A 71 12.01 15.95 2.00
N ARG A 72 11.86 14.84 2.73
CA ARG A 72 12.70 13.65 2.61
C ARG A 72 12.00 12.45 1.97
N LEU A 73 10.68 12.48 1.88
CA LEU A 73 9.94 11.41 1.24
C LEU A 73 9.99 11.60 -0.29
N PRO A 74 10.22 10.52 -1.05
CA PRO A 74 10.15 10.60 -2.49
C PRO A 74 8.70 10.80 -2.94
N THR A 75 8.52 11.62 -3.97
CA THR A 75 7.28 11.65 -4.75
C THR A 75 7.49 10.81 -6.00
N VAL A 76 6.57 9.87 -6.26
CA VAL A 76 6.64 8.96 -7.40
C VAL A 76 5.44 9.17 -8.30
N ASN A 77 5.69 9.09 -9.61
CA ASN A 77 4.63 9.09 -10.61
C ASN A 77 4.35 7.65 -11.01
N LEU A 78 3.09 7.27 -11.02
CA LEU A 78 2.64 5.95 -11.42
C LEU A 78 2.30 5.93 -12.91
N PRO A 79 2.51 4.79 -13.59
CA PRO A 79 2.11 4.63 -14.99
C PRO A 79 0.59 4.55 -15.18
N ILE A 80 -0.18 4.47 -14.09
CA ILE A 80 -1.63 4.37 -14.05
C ILE A 80 -2.20 5.23 -12.92
N LYS A 81 -3.43 5.71 -13.09
CA LYS A 81 -4.20 6.32 -12.01
C LYS A 81 -4.87 5.23 -11.18
N ILE A 82 -4.92 5.41 -9.87
CA ILE A 82 -5.47 4.43 -8.93
C ILE A 82 -6.47 5.11 -8.00
N ASP A 83 -7.72 4.67 -8.04
CA ASP A 83 -8.74 5.07 -7.11
C ASP A 83 -9.00 3.91 -6.13
N ILE A 84 -8.74 4.13 -4.84
CA ILE A 84 -8.90 3.14 -3.78
C ILE A 84 -10.21 3.43 -3.06
N ILE A 85 -11.15 2.49 -3.11
CA ILE A 85 -12.45 2.61 -2.43
C ILE A 85 -12.40 1.78 -1.15
N LYS A 86 -12.43 2.45 0.00
CA LYS A 86 -12.38 1.82 1.31
C LYS A 86 -13.77 1.51 1.84
N HIS A 87 -13.89 0.44 2.60
CA HIS A 87 -15.10 0.17 3.36
C HIS A 87 -15.13 1.06 4.62
N PRO A 88 -16.29 1.63 5.02
CA PRO A 88 -16.38 2.56 6.17
C PRO A 88 -16.01 1.94 7.53
N LYS A 89 -15.96 0.60 7.62
CA LYS A 89 -15.51 -0.13 8.83
C LYS A 89 -14.01 -0.43 8.84
N GLU A 90 -13.29 -0.10 7.77
CA GLU A 90 -11.85 -0.29 7.70
C GLU A 90 -11.13 0.74 8.59
N VAL A 91 -10.15 0.29 9.37
CA VAL A 91 -9.41 1.16 10.30
C VAL A 91 -8.24 1.82 9.57
N ASP A 92 -8.27 3.15 9.42
CA ASP A 92 -7.24 3.92 8.69
C ASP A 92 -5.80 3.61 9.11
N GLY A 93 -5.54 3.44 10.41
CA GLY A 93 -4.20 3.18 10.94
C GLY A 93 -3.65 1.77 10.66
N LYS A 94 -4.43 0.88 10.04
CA LYS A 94 -4.03 -0.49 9.66
C LYS A 94 -3.99 -0.70 8.15
N SER A 95 -4.47 0.26 7.37
CA SER A 95 -4.57 0.15 5.93
C SER A 95 -3.24 0.51 5.25
N THR A 96 -2.73 -0.38 4.40
CA THR A 96 -1.51 -0.11 3.62
C THR A 96 -1.78 0.85 2.45
N SER A 97 -3.05 1.03 2.06
CA SER A 97 -3.47 1.93 0.96
C SER A 97 -2.96 3.36 1.11
N ALA A 98 -2.90 3.87 2.35
CA ALA A 98 -2.47 5.23 2.64
C ALA A 98 -1.05 5.53 2.15
N HIS A 99 -0.15 4.53 2.08
CA HIS A 99 1.21 4.74 1.58
C HIS A 99 1.23 5.16 0.12
N ALA A 100 0.36 4.56 -0.71
CA ALA A 100 0.29 4.88 -2.13
C ALA A 100 -0.14 6.34 -2.34
N ALA A 101 -1.14 6.81 -1.60
CA ALA A 101 -1.57 8.21 -1.64
C ALA A 101 -0.53 9.20 -1.09
N VAL A 102 0.28 8.80 -0.10
CA VAL A 102 1.35 9.64 0.44
C VAL A 102 2.50 9.80 -0.57
N LEU A 103 2.86 8.74 -1.29
CA LEU A 103 4.01 8.73 -2.21
C LEU A 103 3.65 9.20 -3.62
N ALA A 104 2.41 8.97 -4.08
CA ALA A 104 1.94 9.31 -5.41
C ALA A 104 0.62 10.12 -5.35
N PRO A 105 0.61 11.29 -4.70
CA PRO A 105 -0.62 12.06 -4.44
C PRO A 105 -1.33 12.54 -5.72
N ASP A 106 -0.59 12.68 -6.83
CA ASP A 106 -1.15 13.10 -8.12
C ASP A 106 -1.84 11.95 -8.87
N ASP A 107 -1.48 10.70 -8.56
CA ASP A 107 -1.93 9.51 -9.27
C ASP A 107 -2.89 8.63 -8.45
N VAL A 108 -2.90 8.79 -7.13
CA VAL A 108 -3.67 7.94 -6.22
C VAL A 108 -4.68 8.75 -5.43
N LYS A 109 -5.95 8.36 -5.48
CA LYS A 109 -7.02 8.92 -4.64
C LYS A 109 -7.66 7.85 -3.78
N ILE A 110 -8.02 8.22 -2.55
CA ILE A 110 -8.67 7.32 -1.61
C ILE A 110 -10.07 7.86 -1.30
N TYR A 111 -11.07 7.01 -1.46
CA TYR A 111 -12.47 7.28 -1.23
C TYR A 111 -13.01 6.35 -0.14
N ASN A 112 -14.11 6.75 0.51
CA ASN A 112 -14.82 5.89 1.45
C ASN A 112 -16.18 5.56 0.86
N TYR A 113 -16.49 4.27 0.72
CA TYR A 113 -17.80 3.85 0.25
C TYR A 113 -18.92 4.39 1.16
N PRO A 114 -20.02 4.93 0.60
CA PRO A 114 -20.38 4.99 -0.82
C PRO A 114 -19.95 6.27 -1.57
N ASP A 115 -19.15 7.14 -0.94
CA ASP A 115 -18.73 8.43 -1.50
C ASP A 115 -17.48 8.30 -2.37
N PHE A 116 -17.67 8.02 -3.67
CA PHE A 116 -16.62 7.91 -4.69
C PHE A 116 -17.19 8.29 -6.07
N PRO A 117 -16.35 8.66 -7.07
CA PRO A 117 -16.84 9.09 -8.38
C PRO A 117 -17.50 7.96 -9.18
N SER A 118 -18.37 8.30 -10.12
CA SER A 118 -18.91 7.33 -11.09
C SER A 118 -17.92 7.09 -12.23
N TYR A 119 -17.69 5.82 -12.56
CA TYR A 119 -16.78 5.40 -13.62
C TYR A 119 -17.48 4.93 -14.90
N GLU A 120 -18.79 5.18 -15.05
CA GLU A 120 -19.61 4.62 -16.15
C GLU A 120 -19.07 4.85 -17.57
N ASN A 121 -18.30 5.92 -17.78
CA ASN A 121 -17.75 6.30 -19.09
C ASN A 121 -16.22 6.14 -19.19
N GLU A 122 -15.60 5.44 -18.23
CA GLU A 122 -14.16 5.25 -18.18
C GLU A 122 -13.78 3.79 -18.39
N ARG A 123 -12.61 3.54 -18.97
CA ARG A 123 -12.05 2.19 -19.05
C ARG A 123 -11.16 1.97 -17.83
N PHE A 124 -11.60 1.12 -16.91
CA PHE A 124 -10.89 0.76 -15.70
C PHE A 124 -10.87 -0.76 -15.49
N GLU A 125 -9.97 -1.21 -14.63
CA GLU A 125 -9.92 -2.59 -14.16
C GLU A 125 -10.22 -2.59 -12.67
N ILE A 126 -11.08 -3.51 -12.22
CA ILE A 126 -11.42 -3.67 -10.80
C ILE A 126 -10.51 -4.74 -10.22
N MET A 127 -9.84 -4.39 -9.13
CA MET A 127 -9.11 -5.35 -8.30
C MET A 127 -9.71 -5.31 -6.90
N GLU A 128 -10.38 -6.39 -6.51
CA GLU A 128 -10.88 -6.58 -5.16
C GLU A 128 -9.76 -7.16 -4.29
N ILE A 129 -9.45 -6.48 -3.19
CA ILE A 129 -8.49 -6.93 -2.17
C ILE A 129 -9.26 -7.12 -0.87
N CYS A 130 -9.30 -8.37 -0.38
CA CYS A 130 -9.97 -8.75 0.87
C CYS A 130 -9.05 -8.64 2.09
#